data_AF-A0A119CYD1-F1
#
_entry.id   AF-A0A119CYD1-F1
#
_cell.length_a   1.000
_cell.length_b   1.000
_cell.length_c   1.000
_cell.angle_alpha   90.00
_cell.angle_beta   90.00
_cell.angle_gamma   90.00
#
_symmetry.space_group_name_H-M   'P 1'
#
loop_
_entity.id
_entity.type
_entity.pdbx_description
1 polymer ?
#
loop_
_entity_poly.entity_id
_entity_poly.type
_entity_poly.pdbx_seq_one_letter_code
_entity_poly.pdbx_strand_id
1 'polypeptide(L)' 'MIELVINGEARSFPAPLTLAQLIELQDLAGKRIAIEKNGEIVPRSQHATTSLASGDRLEIVVAVGGG' A
#
# COMPACT_ATOMS: atom_id res chain seq x y z
N MET A 1 -6.52 15.49 -0.12
CA MET A 1 -5.35 14.85 0.52
C MET A 1 -5.87 13.81 1.48
N ILE A 2 -5.20 12.67 1.59
CA ILE A 2 -5.45 11.65 2.62
C ILE A 2 -4.14 11.43 3.39
N GLU A 3 -4.26 11.19 4.69
CA GLU A 3 -3.14 10.80 5.54
C GLU A 3 -3.17 9.29 5.75
N LEU A 4 -2.07 8.61 5.45
CA LEU A 4 -1.91 7.17 5.61
C LEU A 4 -0.80 6.91 6.61
N VAL A 5 -0.91 5.82 7.36
CA VAL A 5 0.22 5.30 8.15
C VAL A 5 0.80 4.12 7.37
N ILE A 6 2.04 4.22 6.93
CA ILE A 6 2.71 3.17 6.14
C ILE A 6 3.91 2.68 6.93
N ASN A 7 3.92 1.39 7.30
CA ASN A 7 4.97 0.77 8.11
C ASN A 7 5.29 1.57 9.39
N GLY A 8 4.24 2.07 10.06
CA GLY A 8 4.34 2.93 11.24
C GLY A 8 4.63 4.42 10.99
N GLU A 9 4.87 4.85 9.75
CA GLU A 9 5.17 6.25 9.42
C GLU A 9 3.98 6.97 8.78
N ALA A 10 3.60 8.14 9.31
CA ALA A 10 2.54 8.97 8.74
C ALA A 10 3.00 9.70 7.47
N ARG A 11 2.23 9.57 6.39
CA ARG A 11 2.52 10.16 5.07
C ARG A 11 1.24 10.69 4.42
N SER A 12 1.35 11.76 3.64
CA SER A 12 0.20 12.41 2.98
C SER A 12 0.23 12.22 1.48
N PHE A 13 -0.93 11.92 0.89
CA PHE A 13 -1.07 11.67 -0.55
C PHE A 13 -2.27 12.42 -1.15
N PRO A 14 -2.23 12.74 -2.46
CA PRO A 14 -3.41 13.22 -3.17
C PRO A 14 -4.50 12.12 -3.22
N ALA A 15 -5.76 12.55 -3.35
CA ALA A 15 -6.90 11.67 -3.50
C ALA A 15 -7.69 12.04 -4.78
N PRO A 16 -8.37 11.09 -5.44
CA PRO A 16 -8.51 9.67 -5.08
C PRO A 16 -7.19 8.89 -5.24
N LEU A 17 -7.01 7.84 -4.44
CA LEU A 17 -5.82 6.98 -4.46
C LEU A 17 -6.22 5.52 -4.24
N THR A 18 -5.68 4.62 -5.05
CA THR A 18 -5.77 3.16 -4.86
C THR A 18 -4.45 2.58 -4.37
N LEU A 19 -4.46 1.34 -3.89
CA LEU A 19 -3.23 0.62 -3.53
C LEU A 19 -2.25 0.52 -4.70
N ALA A 20 -2.73 0.24 -5.92
CA ALA A 20 -1.88 0.18 -7.10
C ALA A 20 -1.16 1.51 -7.39
N GLN A 21 -1.89 2.63 -7.30
CA GLN A 21 -1.30 3.96 -7.47
C GLN A 21 -0.29 4.29 -6.37
N LEU A 22 -0.57 3.91 -5.11
CA LEU A 22 0.39 4.06 -4.03
C LEU A 22 1.69 3.25 -4.30
N ILE A 23 1.58 2.01 -4.77
CA ILE A 23 2.73 1.16 -5.11
C ILE A 23 3.62 1.84 -6.16
N GLU A 24 3.02 2.47 -7.17
CA GLU A 24 3.73 3.25 -8.20
C GLU A 24 4.41 4.48 -7.58
N LEU A 25 3.69 5.27 -6.78
CA LEU A 25 4.22 6.47 -6.10
C LEU A 25 5.33 6.18 -5.08
N GLN A 26 5.46 4.94 -4.62
CA GLN A 26 6.50 4.51 -3.67
C GLN A 26 7.65 3.78 -4.37
N ASP A 27 7.70 3.75 -5.71
CA ASP A 27 8.70 3.02 -6.50
C ASP A 27 8.79 1.53 -6.10
N LEU A 28 7.63 0.95 -5.79
CA LEU A 28 7.46 -0.47 -5.42
C LEU A 28 6.85 -1.30 -6.56
N ALA A 29 6.52 -0.67 -7.69
CA ALA A 29 6.03 -1.36 -8.88
C ALA A 29 7.01 -2.46 -9.32
N GLY A 30 6.47 -3.62 -9.72
CA GLY A 30 7.26 -4.78 -10.12
C GLY A 30 7.93 -5.54 -8.98
N LYS A 31 7.98 -5.00 -7.76
CA LYS A 31 8.52 -5.73 -6.60
C LYS A 31 7.55 -6.81 -6.13
N ARG A 32 8.11 -7.89 -5.57
CA ARG A 32 7.33 -8.93 -4.88
C ARG A 32 6.97 -8.39 -3.51
N ILE A 33 5.74 -7.93 -3.35
CA ILE A 33 5.26 -7.30 -2.11
C ILE A 33 4.00 -7.99 -1.60
N ALA A 34 3.87 -8.04 -0.27
CA ALA A 34 2.62 -8.32 0.43
C ALA A 34 2.16 -7.02 1.11
N ILE A 35 0.85 -6.77 1.06
CA ILE A 35 0.25 -5.57 1.65
C ILE A 35 -0.88 -5.99 2.57
N GLU A 36 -0.83 -5.48 3.79
CA GLU A 36 -1.92 -5.49 4.75
C GLU A 36 -2.55 -4.08 4.81
N LYS A 37 -3.87 -4.01 4.87
CA LYS A 37 -4.64 -2.79 5.10
C LYS A 37 -5.48 -2.98 6.36
N ASN A 38 -5.23 -2.16 7.38
CA ASN A 38 -5.97 -2.16 8.64
C ASN A 38 -6.07 -3.54 9.34
N GLY A 39 -5.02 -4.36 9.28
CA GLY A 39 -5.05 -5.71 9.85
C GLY A 39 -5.41 -6.82 8.85
N GLU A 40 -5.82 -6.48 7.63
CA GLU A 40 -6.28 -7.46 6.64
C GLU A 40 -5.38 -7.50 5.41
N ILE A 41 -4.91 -8.70 5.02
CA ILE A 41 -4.11 -8.89 3.81
C ILE A 41 -4.96 -8.57 2.59
N VAL A 42 -4.46 -7.67 1.72
CA VAL A 42 -5.11 -7.33 0.46
C VAL A 42 -4.50 -8.14 -0.69
N PRO A 43 -5.26 -9.05 -1.33
CA PRO A 43 -4.77 -9.82 -2.47
C PRO A 43 -4.31 -8.91 -3.61
N ARG A 44 -3.23 -9.30 -4.30
CA ARG A 44 -2.65 -8.52 -5.41
C ARG A 44 -3.66 -8.18 -6.50
N SER A 45 -4.60 -9.09 -6.78
CA SER A 45 -5.67 -8.87 -7.76
C SER A 45 -6.61 -7.71 -7.40
N GLN A 46 -6.69 -7.33 -6.14
CA GLN A 46 -7.55 -6.25 -5.64
C GLN A 46 -6.83 -4.90 -5.54
N HIS A 47 -5.49 -4.85 -5.65
CA HIS A 47 -4.72 -3.62 -5.46
C HIS A 47 -5.18 -2.48 -6.38
N ALA A 48 -5.61 -2.79 -7.60
CA ALA A 48 -6.10 -1.79 -8.56
C ALA A 48 -7.45 -1.16 -8.16
N THR A 49 -8.28 -1.88 -7.40
CA THR A 49 -9.64 -1.48 -7.03
C THR A 49 -9.80 -1.09 -5.57
N THR A 50 -8.84 -1.44 -4.71
CA THR A 50 -8.85 -1.07 -3.30
C THR A 50 -8.48 0.40 -3.14
N SER A 51 -9.50 1.23 -2.90
CA SER A 51 -9.33 2.64 -2.56
C SER A 51 -8.73 2.82 -1.17
N LEU A 52 -7.94 3.88 -1.03
CA LEU A 52 -7.35 4.34 0.22
C LEU A 52 -8.08 5.57 0.73
N ALA A 53 -8.30 5.62 2.03
CA ALA A 53 -8.93 6.72 2.73
C ALA A 53 -8.01 7.24 3.85
N SER A 54 -8.25 8.47 4.28
CA SER A 54 -7.48 9.05 5.38
C SER A 54 -7.66 8.22 6.66
N GLY A 55 -6.56 7.96 7.37
CA GLY A 55 -6.51 7.13 8.57
C GLY A 55 -6.22 5.65 8.31
N ASP A 56 -6.22 5.20 7.04
CA ASP A 56 -5.84 3.83 6.71
C ASP A 56 -4.39 3.54 7.11
N ARG A 57 -4.17 2.33 7.67
CA ARG A 57 -2.87 1.80 8.09
C ARG A 57 -2.45 0.70 7.13
N LEU A 58 -1.25 0.80 6.59
CA LEU A 58 -0.70 -0.13 5.61
C LEU A 58 0.61 -0.71 6.13
N GLU A 59 0.69 -2.04 6.15
CA GLU A 59 1.95 -2.75 6.33
C GLU A 59 2.36 -3.33 4.98
N ILE A 60 3.52 -2.91 4.48
CA ILE A 60 4.06 -3.27 3.17
C ILE A 60 5.39 -3.99 3.38
N VAL A 61 5.40 -5.28 3.08
CA VAL A 61 6.60 -6.13 3.16
C VAL A 61 7.07 -6.47 1.77
N VAL A 62 8.33 -6.18 1.46
CA VAL A 62 8.99 -6.62 0.24
C VAL A 62 9.64 -7.98 0.49
N ALA A 63 9.24 -8.99 -0.28
CA ALA A 63 9.89 -10.28 -0.21
C ALA A 63 11.32 -10.17 -0.75
N VAL A 64 12.30 -10.39 0.13
CA VAL A 64 13.68 -10.66 -0.26
C VAL A 64 13.76 -12.13 -0.69
N GLY A 65 14.18 -12.39 -1.92
CA GLY A 65 14.27 -13.76 -2.44
C GLY A 65 15.32 -14.55 -1.67
N GLY A 66 14.88 -15.58 -0.96
CA GLY A 66 15.73 -16.69 -0.53
C GLY A 66 15.65 -17.79 -1.57
N GLY A 67 16.82 -18.26 -2.03
CA GLY A 67 16.95 -19.55 -2.71
C GLY A 67 16.82 -20.69 -1.72
#